data_AF-A0A2T3MEN6-F1
#
_entry.id   AF-A0A2T3MEN6-F1
#
_cell.length_a   1.000
_cell.length_b   1.000
_cell.length_c   1.000
_cell.angle_alpha   90.00
_cell.angle_beta   90.00
_cell.angle_gamma   90.00
#
_symmetry.space_group_name_H-M   'P 1'
#
loop_
_entity.id
_entity.type
_entity.pdbx_description
1 polymer ?
#
loop_
_entity_poly.entity_id
_entity_poly.type
_entity_poly.pdbx_seq_one_letter_code
_entity_poly.pdbx_strand_id
1 'polypeptide(L)'
;MRAMLISLALLLTACSPAESSTENTNVDLAFLLNNQRLVATTPKEIVPPLAVKVYSLTENGECDNGKCPQTQLYIAVSQYGEIPQQTYYVTEKQPNLTFEHWDWMKTAKYSEKRPSVSFVVSYSENGKKVFKTITVDMNDIHYATEEKK
;
A
#
# COMPACT_ATOMS: atom_id res chain seq x y z
N MET A 1 17.24 -21.24 -56.11
CA MET A 1 17.55 -20.37 -54.95
C MET A 1 16.22 -19.83 -54.43
N ARG A 2 15.43 -20.58 -53.65
CA ARG A 2 15.49 -20.75 -52.18
C ARG A 2 15.67 -19.43 -51.42
N ALA A 3 14.69 -18.52 -51.53
CA ALA A 3 14.62 -17.30 -50.74
C ALA A 3 13.16 -16.92 -50.45
N MET A 4 12.41 -17.83 -49.83
CA MET A 4 11.12 -17.55 -49.21
C MET A 4 10.92 -18.67 -48.21
N LEU A 5 11.02 -18.39 -46.90
CA LEU A 5 10.51 -19.20 -45.77
C LEU A 5 11.10 -18.79 -44.39
N ILE A 6 11.81 -17.66 -44.27
CA ILE A 6 12.39 -17.21 -42.98
C ILE A 6 11.84 -15.84 -42.55
N SER A 7 10.53 -15.61 -42.71
CA SER A 7 9.92 -14.36 -42.21
C SER A 7 8.63 -14.57 -41.42
N LEU A 8 8.16 -15.82 -41.26
CA LEU A 8 6.94 -16.13 -40.52
C LEU A 8 7.20 -16.62 -39.08
N ALA A 9 8.46 -16.82 -38.69
CA ALA A 9 8.80 -17.31 -37.35
C ALA A 9 8.95 -16.20 -36.29
N LEU A 10 8.94 -14.92 -36.67
CA LEU A 10 9.12 -13.80 -35.74
C LEU A 10 7.83 -13.23 -35.15
N LEU A 11 6.66 -13.78 -35.49
CA LEU A 11 5.36 -13.29 -35.00
C LEU A 11 4.81 -14.06 -33.79
N LEU A 12 5.50 -15.11 -33.31
CA LEU A 12 4.97 -16.00 -32.26
C LEU A 12 5.52 -15.77 -30.86
N THR A 13 6.38 -14.77 -30.63
CA THR A 13 6.96 -14.51 -29.29
C THR A 13 6.50 -13.22 -28.63
N ALA A 14 5.47 -12.54 -29.16
CA ALA A 14 5.00 -11.25 -28.62
C ALA A 14 3.78 -11.36 -27.68
N CYS A 15 3.37 -12.57 -27.27
CA CYS A 15 2.40 -12.75 -26.20
C CYS A 15 2.95 -13.69 -25.14
N SER A 16 3.93 -13.22 -24.38
CA SER A 16 3.99 -13.63 -22.98
C SER A 16 2.65 -13.21 -22.36
N PRO A 17 1.89 -14.12 -21.72
CA PRO A 17 0.89 -13.66 -20.78
C PRO A 17 1.65 -12.78 -19.78
N ALA A 18 1.27 -11.51 -19.69
CA ALA A 18 1.62 -10.73 -18.52
C ALA A 18 1.21 -11.61 -17.35
N GLU A 19 2.18 -12.06 -16.54
CA GLU A 19 1.88 -12.66 -15.25
C GLU A 19 0.89 -11.71 -14.62
N SER A 20 -0.36 -12.17 -14.47
CA SER A 20 -1.38 -11.39 -13.81
C SER A 20 -0.83 -11.20 -12.41
N SER A 21 -0.26 -10.02 -12.16
CA SER A 21 -0.25 -9.46 -10.83
C SER A 21 -1.65 -9.70 -10.30
N THR A 22 -1.75 -10.13 -9.05
CA THR A 22 -3.01 -10.27 -8.34
C THR A 22 -3.69 -8.90 -8.31
N GLU A 23 -4.33 -8.51 -9.41
CA GLU A 23 -5.23 -7.39 -9.53
C GLU A 23 -6.35 -7.70 -8.56
N ASN A 24 -6.31 -7.01 -7.42
CA ASN A 24 -7.43 -6.93 -6.52
C ASN A 24 -8.64 -6.46 -7.33
N THR A 25 -9.50 -7.44 -7.66
CA THR A 25 -10.94 -7.35 -7.90
C THR A 25 -11.51 -5.94 -7.81
N ASN A 26 -12.01 -5.44 -8.95
CA ASN A 26 -12.85 -4.25 -9.13
C ASN A 26 -13.67 -3.89 -7.88
N VAL A 27 -13.10 -3.02 -7.04
CA VAL A 27 -13.87 -2.36 -5.98
C VAL A 27 -14.78 -1.36 -6.68
N ASP A 28 -16.09 -1.44 -6.42
CA ASP A 28 -17.06 -0.52 -6.98
C ASP A 28 -16.64 0.93 -6.71
N LEU A 29 -16.56 1.74 -7.78
CA LEU A 29 -16.14 3.15 -7.68
C LEU A 29 -17.08 3.93 -6.76
N ALA A 30 -18.39 3.63 -6.80
CA ALA A 30 -19.33 4.29 -5.89
C ALA A 30 -19.03 3.92 -4.43
N PHE A 31 -18.74 2.64 -4.16
CA PHE A 31 -18.29 2.21 -2.84
C PHE A 31 -17.01 2.92 -2.40
N LEU A 32 -15.98 2.99 -3.25
CA LEU A 32 -14.72 3.68 -2.95
C LEU A 32 -14.94 5.15 -2.59
N LEU A 33 -15.65 5.89 -3.45
CA LEU A 33 -15.86 7.33 -3.27
C LEU A 33 -16.65 7.67 -2.00
N ASN A 34 -17.54 6.77 -1.56
CA ASN A 34 -18.35 7.00 -0.35
C ASN A 34 -17.66 6.52 0.94
N ASN A 35 -16.81 5.50 0.88
CA ASN A 35 -16.30 4.83 2.08
C ASN A 35 -14.80 5.04 2.33
N GLN A 36 -14.04 5.51 1.33
CA GLN A 36 -12.64 5.82 1.51
C GLN A 36 -12.45 7.11 2.31
N ARG A 37 -11.54 7.09 3.29
CA ARG A 37 -11.22 8.26 4.13
C ARG A 37 -9.71 8.48 4.17
N LEU A 38 -9.28 9.72 3.96
CA LEU A 38 -7.89 10.10 4.24
C LEU A 38 -7.69 10.14 5.76
N VAL A 39 -6.83 9.27 6.29
CA VAL A 39 -6.57 9.15 7.74
C VAL A 39 -5.25 9.77 8.16
N ALA A 40 -4.27 9.84 7.25
CA ALA A 40 -3.00 10.50 7.53
C ALA A 40 -2.37 11.07 6.26
N THR A 41 -1.63 12.15 6.44
CA THR A 41 -0.69 12.70 5.45
C THR A 41 0.59 13.04 6.18
N THR A 42 1.73 12.80 5.55
CA THR A 42 3.02 13.20 6.12
C THR A 42 3.01 14.70 6.41
N PRO A 43 3.36 15.13 7.63
CA PRO A 43 3.35 16.54 8.03
C PRO A 43 4.31 17.36 7.18
N LYS A 44 4.00 18.65 7.01
CA LYS A 44 4.82 19.57 6.22
C LYS A 44 6.01 20.10 7.03
N GLU A 45 5.89 20.09 8.35
CA GLU A 45 6.87 20.62 9.30
C GLU A 45 8.10 19.73 9.42
N ILE A 46 7.93 18.43 9.23
CA ILE A 46 8.98 17.42 9.20
C ILE A 46 9.00 16.93 7.77
N VAL A 47 9.66 17.66 6.85
CA VAL A 47 9.74 17.27 5.43
C VAL A 47 10.35 15.88 5.35
N PRO A 48 9.54 14.82 5.16
CA PRO A 48 10.05 13.46 5.13
C PRO A 48 10.75 13.22 3.79
N PRO A 49 11.49 12.13 3.64
CA PRO A 49 12.07 11.77 2.35
C PRO A 49 11.04 11.58 1.22
N LEU A 50 9.80 11.18 1.58
CA LEU A 50 8.70 10.88 0.67
C LEU A 50 7.42 11.53 1.21
N ALA A 51 6.54 11.95 0.31
CA ALA A 51 5.19 12.34 0.67
C ALA A 51 4.31 11.07 0.72
N VAL A 52 3.71 10.79 1.88
CA VAL A 52 2.85 9.62 2.06
C VAL A 52 1.46 10.05 2.50
N LYS A 53 0.43 9.49 1.85
CA LYS A 53 -0.97 9.62 2.24
C LYS A 53 -1.53 8.24 2.53
N VAL A 54 -2.19 8.10 3.67
CA VAL A 54 -2.82 6.86 4.09
C VAL A 54 -4.32 7.06 4.05
N TYR A 55 -5.01 6.19 3.31
CA TYR A 55 -6.45 6.14 3.20
C TYR A 55 -6.97 4.85 3.82
N SER A 56 -8.04 4.91 4.60
CA SER A 56 -8.75 3.73 5.09
C SER A 56 -9.97 3.46 4.22
N LEU A 57 -10.22 2.19 3.93
CA LEU A 57 -11.47 1.70 3.34
C LEU A 57 -12.03 0.61 4.26
N THR A 58 -13.21 0.84 4.80
CA THR A 58 -13.89 -0.10 5.72
C THR A 58 -15.12 -0.67 5.04
N GLU A 59 -15.30 -1.99 5.17
CA GLU A 59 -16.52 -2.66 4.72
C GLU A 59 -17.76 -2.13 5.45
N ASN A 60 -18.91 -2.20 4.80
CA ASN A 60 -20.17 -1.83 5.43
C ASN A 60 -20.67 -2.95 6.36
N GLY A 61 -21.45 -2.57 7.37
CA GLY A 61 -22.19 -3.51 8.22
C GLY A 61 -21.88 -3.35 9.70
N GLU A 62 -22.48 -4.24 10.49
CA GLU A 62 -22.23 -4.38 11.92
C GLU A 62 -21.50 -5.70 12.20
N CYS A 63 -20.95 -5.85 13.39
CA CYS A 63 -20.41 -7.14 13.81
C CYS A 63 -21.57 -8.14 14.03
N ASP A 64 -21.59 -9.23 13.27
CA ASP A 64 -22.53 -10.32 13.46
C ASP A 64 -21.78 -11.64 13.70
N ASN A 65 -22.14 -12.35 14.78
CA ASN A 65 -21.55 -13.64 15.15
C ASN A 65 -20.01 -13.68 15.11
N GLY A 66 -19.35 -12.62 15.60
CA GLY A 66 -17.89 -12.51 15.64
C GLY A 66 -17.22 -12.13 14.31
N LYS A 67 -18.01 -11.93 13.23
CA LYS A 67 -17.52 -11.36 11.97
C LYS A 67 -17.79 -9.87 11.97
N CYS A 68 -16.74 -9.09 12.13
CA CYS A 68 -16.80 -7.63 12.03
C CYS A 68 -16.41 -7.17 10.62
N PRO A 69 -16.90 -5.99 10.18
CA PRO A 69 -16.45 -5.37 8.96
C PRO A 69 -14.92 -5.22 8.96
N GLN A 70 -14.30 -5.57 7.83
CA GLN A 70 -12.86 -5.46 7.70
C GLN A 70 -12.46 -4.07 7.21
N THR A 71 -11.31 -3.59 7.66
CA THR A 71 -10.69 -2.36 7.19
C THR A 71 -9.38 -2.67 6.47
N GLN A 72 -9.10 -1.91 5.43
CA GLN A 72 -7.87 -1.98 4.65
C GLN A 72 -7.27 -0.59 4.50
N LEU A 73 -5.93 -0.47 4.51
CA LEU A 73 -5.26 0.79 4.25
C LEU A 73 -4.69 0.81 2.83
N TYR A 74 -4.94 1.92 2.13
CA TYR A 74 -4.36 2.28 0.84
C TYR A 74 -3.31 3.38 1.09
N ILE A 75 -2.07 3.09 0.76
CA ILE A 75 -0.92 3.92 1.11
C ILE A 75 -0.34 4.47 -0.19
N ALA A 76 -0.63 5.72 -0.50
CA ALA A 76 -0.08 6.41 -1.65
C ALA A 76 1.28 7.03 -1.27
N VAL A 77 2.30 6.77 -2.08
CA VAL A 77 3.68 7.21 -1.85
C VAL A 77 4.15 8.01 -3.05
N SER A 78 4.75 9.17 -2.80
CA SER A 78 5.25 10.07 -3.84
C SER A 78 6.63 10.59 -3.46
N GLN A 79 7.53 10.63 -4.43
CA GLN A 79 8.73 11.46 -4.33
C GLN A 79 8.37 12.95 -4.33
N TYR A 80 9.29 13.79 -3.87
CA TYR A 80 9.25 15.23 -4.11
C TYR A 80 9.96 15.55 -5.43
N GLY A 81 9.49 16.58 -6.13
CA GLY A 81 10.13 17.06 -7.37
C GLY A 81 9.11 17.56 -8.38
N GLU A 82 9.60 18.06 -9.51
CA GLU A 82 8.76 18.56 -10.61
C GLU A 82 8.04 17.42 -11.35
N ILE A 83 8.68 16.25 -11.44
CA ILE A 83 8.14 15.04 -12.06
C ILE A 83 8.27 13.89 -11.05
N PRO A 84 7.43 13.87 -10.00
CA PRO A 84 7.59 12.91 -8.92
C PRO A 84 7.15 11.52 -9.37
N GLN A 85 7.97 10.51 -9.09
CA GLN A 85 7.52 9.13 -9.17
C GLN A 85 6.49 8.86 -8.06
N GLN A 86 5.47 8.09 -8.39
CA GLN A 86 4.38 7.74 -7.48
C GLN A 86 4.13 6.23 -7.53
N THR A 87 3.79 5.66 -6.39
CA THR A 87 3.37 4.27 -6.24
C THR A 87 2.30 4.17 -5.16
N TYR A 88 1.69 3.01 -5.01
CA TYR A 88 0.78 2.75 -3.91
C TYR A 88 0.87 1.31 -3.42
N TYR A 89 0.54 1.11 -2.16
CA TYR A 89 0.43 -0.21 -1.53
C TYR A 89 -0.92 -0.36 -0.86
N VAL A 90 -1.34 -1.60 -0.69
CA VAL A 90 -2.58 -1.95 -0.01
C VAL A 90 -2.26 -3.00 1.05
N THR A 91 -2.70 -2.76 2.29
CA THR A 91 -2.49 -3.74 3.37
C THR A 91 -3.41 -4.94 3.21
N GLU A 92 -3.19 -6.00 3.97
CA GLU A 92 -4.24 -6.99 4.18
C GLU A 92 -5.46 -6.38 4.91
N LYS A 93 -6.61 -7.01 4.72
CA LYS A 93 -7.84 -6.69 5.45
C LYS A 93 -7.71 -7.15 6.90
N GLN A 94 -8.01 -6.25 7.84
CA GLN A 94 -7.97 -6.53 9.27
C GLN A 94 -9.15 -5.84 9.97
N PRO A 95 -9.73 -6.45 11.02
CA PRO A 95 -10.84 -5.82 11.75
C PRO A 95 -10.31 -4.64 12.56
N ASN A 96 -11.02 -3.50 12.47
CA ASN A 96 -10.66 -2.26 13.16
C ASN A 96 -9.22 -1.79 12.90
N LEU A 97 -8.71 -1.97 11.67
CA LEU A 97 -7.40 -1.45 11.27
C LEU A 97 -7.40 0.09 11.29
N THR A 98 -6.55 0.69 12.10
CA THR A 98 -6.44 2.14 12.28
C THR A 98 -5.00 2.61 12.13
N PHE A 99 -4.83 3.79 11.52
CA PHE A 99 -3.58 4.55 11.63
C PHE A 99 -3.49 5.15 13.04
N GLU A 100 -2.34 5.00 13.69
CA GLU A 100 -2.13 5.56 15.03
C GLU A 100 -1.27 6.82 14.97
N HIS A 101 -0.05 6.71 14.45
CA HIS A 101 0.90 7.83 14.35
C HIS A 101 2.06 7.50 13.42
N TRP A 102 2.83 8.53 13.05
CA TRP A 102 4.08 8.37 12.31
C TRP A 102 5.21 7.90 13.23
N ASP A 103 6.04 6.98 12.75
CA ASP A 103 7.27 6.53 13.43
C ASP A 103 8.48 7.23 12.83
N TRP A 104 8.77 8.43 13.36
CA TRP A 104 9.87 9.25 12.88
C TRP A 104 11.26 8.69 13.21
N MET A 105 11.35 7.80 14.21
CA MET A 105 12.63 7.17 14.55
C MET A 105 13.05 6.13 13.51
N LYS A 106 12.08 5.47 12.85
CA LYS A 106 12.32 4.50 11.78
C LYS A 106 12.12 5.07 10.37
N THR A 107 11.83 6.37 10.25
CA THR A 107 11.75 7.05 8.95
C THR A 107 13.17 7.39 8.49
N ALA A 108 13.58 6.84 7.35
CA ALA A 108 14.89 7.13 6.78
C ALA A 108 14.96 8.57 6.27
N LYS A 109 16.15 9.17 6.23
CA LYS A 109 16.32 10.55 5.75
C LYS A 109 16.42 10.61 4.22
N TYR A 110 16.13 11.78 3.65
CA TYR A 110 16.23 12.02 2.20
C TYR A 110 17.62 11.70 1.62
N SER A 111 18.69 11.83 2.40
CA SER A 111 20.07 11.55 1.97
C SER A 111 20.45 10.06 1.94
N GLU A 112 19.54 9.17 2.34
CA GLU A 112 19.81 7.73 2.37
C GLU A 112 19.55 7.07 1.01
N LYS A 113 20.21 5.93 0.77
CA LYS A 113 20.09 5.21 -0.51
C LYS A 113 18.67 4.69 -0.79
N ARG A 114 17.91 4.38 0.26
CA ARG A 114 16.51 3.94 0.16
C ARG A 114 15.67 4.76 1.13
N PRO A 115 15.25 5.96 0.72
CA PRO A 115 14.41 6.81 1.55
C PRO A 115 13.07 6.12 1.82
N SER A 116 12.62 6.15 3.07
CA SER A 116 11.44 5.41 3.51
C SER A 116 10.69 6.18 4.60
N VAL A 117 9.39 5.91 4.71
CA VAL A 117 8.53 6.49 5.74
C VAL A 117 7.90 5.38 6.56
N SER A 118 7.95 5.52 7.88
CA SER A 118 7.42 4.54 8.81
C SER A 118 6.26 5.11 9.61
N PHE A 119 5.24 4.28 9.87
CA PHE A 119 4.10 4.63 10.71
C PHE A 119 3.57 3.41 11.45
N VAL A 120 2.94 3.66 12.59
CA VAL A 120 2.32 2.64 13.42
C VAL A 120 0.84 2.56 13.10
N VAL A 121 0.38 1.34 12.90
CA VAL A 121 -1.04 0.98 12.79
C VAL A 121 -1.42 0.08 13.95
N SER A 122 -2.71 -0.02 14.20
CA SER A 122 -3.24 -1.04 15.08
C SER A 122 -4.46 -1.74 14.49
N TYR A 123 -4.74 -2.94 14.97
CA TYR A 123 -5.95 -3.69 14.61
C TYR A 123 -6.37 -4.59 15.76
N SER A 124 -7.55 -5.19 15.65
CA SER A 124 -8.05 -6.15 16.65
C SER A 124 -7.68 -7.58 16.27
N GLU A 125 -7.11 -8.34 17.19
CA GLU A 125 -6.87 -9.76 17.03
C GLU A 125 -7.27 -10.46 18.33
N ASN A 126 -8.20 -11.41 18.27
CA ASN A 126 -8.73 -12.12 19.44
C ASN A 126 -9.19 -11.17 20.58
N GLY A 127 -9.84 -10.06 20.21
CA GLY A 127 -10.32 -9.05 21.15
C GLY A 127 -9.23 -8.15 21.76
N LYS A 128 -7.97 -8.31 21.35
CA LYS A 128 -6.84 -7.48 21.82
C LYS A 128 -6.41 -6.51 20.73
N LYS A 129 -5.95 -5.32 21.12
CA LYS A 129 -5.36 -4.32 20.21
C LYS A 129 -3.89 -4.70 19.97
N VAL A 130 -3.56 -5.01 18.71
CA VAL A 130 -2.20 -5.33 18.24
C VAL A 130 -1.64 -4.13 17.49
N PHE A 131 -0.36 -3.83 17.70
CA PHE A 131 0.34 -2.74 17.02
C PHE A 131 1.38 -3.30 16.04
N LYS A 132 1.49 -2.66 14.89
CA LYS A 132 2.42 -3.04 13.83
C LYS A 132 2.99 -1.76 13.21
N THR A 133 4.30 -1.73 13.02
CA THR A 133 4.94 -0.70 12.21
C THR A 133 4.89 -1.13 10.74
N ILE A 134 4.47 -0.20 9.89
CA ILE A 134 4.56 -0.30 8.44
C ILE A 134 5.63 0.69 7.97
N THR A 135 6.58 0.20 7.18
CA THR A 135 7.60 1.01 6.53
C THR A 135 7.43 0.90 5.02
N VAL A 136 7.32 2.04 4.33
CA VAL A 136 7.17 2.09 2.88
C VAL A 136 8.32 2.84 2.22
N ASP A 137 8.78 2.31 1.08
CA ASP A 137 9.61 3.04 0.13
C ASP A 137 8.99 2.99 -1.28
N MET A 138 9.69 3.51 -2.29
CA MET A 138 9.17 3.56 -3.68
C MET A 138 9.01 2.19 -4.35
N ASN A 139 9.58 1.13 -3.78
CA ASN A 139 9.64 -0.20 -4.37
C ASN A 139 8.98 -1.29 -3.50
N ASP A 140 8.89 -1.10 -2.18
CA ASP A 140 8.37 -2.13 -1.27
C ASP A 140 7.62 -1.58 -0.04
N ILE A 141 6.85 -2.47 0.60
CA ILE A 141 6.20 -2.30 1.89
C ILE A 141 6.65 -3.38 2.87
N HIS A 142 7.16 -2.96 4.03
CA HIS A 142 7.66 -3.85 5.08
C HIS A 142 6.82 -3.75 6.34
N TYR A 143 6.66 -4.89 7.02
CA TYR A 143 5.87 -5.03 8.23
C TYR A 143 6.75 -5.50 9.38
N ALA A 144 6.69 -4.83 10.52
CA ALA A 144 7.34 -5.25 11.76
C ALA A 144 6.33 -5.18 12.92
N THR A 145 6.16 -6.28 13.65
CA THR A 145 5.33 -6.29 14.86
C THR A 145 6.07 -5.58 15.98
N GLU A 146 5.41 -4.66 16.68
CA GLU A 146 6.01 -4.07 17.87
C GLU A 146 5.91 -5.05 19.04
N GLU A 147 7.05 -5.56 19.50
CA GLU A 147 7.15 -6.16 20.82
C GLU A 147 7.09 -5.01 21.83
N LYS A 148 5.98 -4.92 22.59
CA LYS A 148 5.92 -4.03 23.75
C LYS A 148 7.07 -4.40 24.70
N LYS A 149 8.03 -3.49 24.86
CA LYS A 149 8.98 -3.51 25.98
C LYS A 149 8.31 -3.04 27.25
#